data_AF-A0A2H3JMY4-F1
#
_entry.id   AF-A0A2H3JMY4-F1
#
_cell.length_a   1.000
_cell.length_b   1.000
_cell.length_c   1.000
_cell.angle_alpha   90.00
_cell.angle_beta   90.00
_cell.angle_gamma   90.00
#
_symmetry.space_group_name_H-M   'P 1'
#
loop_
_entity.id
_entity.type
_entity.pdbx_description
1 polymer ?
#
loop_
_entity_poly.entity_id
_entity_poly.type
_entity_poly.pdbx_seq_one_letter_code
_entity_poly.pdbx_strand_id
1 'polypeptide(L)'
;MISPVAFVSAVLLAFSALTVLPTSTLAADISTYQSNLERRYSMPHSLGDNYQFDLRDGWQSINVTNLQYKYSRSVTQDAHESSYKKAEDIPARHSKRASKKASKKKGQKTTSKVSHNSTSNAVTKGQSVSDAASGILGSVKNIVDSIKAIGNPEPVTITWYTGHDLLNPSCWSSPTWSPTDESFACALTLDGWADRPKCFKFLELCNTPQKCVFVRVVDSCAGCAPGSKHVDLTKAAFSSLADLAEGVLTVQMRQATDPQEGWLENLWGPKVN
;
A
#
# COMPACT_ATOMS: atom_id res chain seq x y z
N MET A 1 -0.03 -85.93 8.96
CA MET A 1 1.23 -85.20 8.68
C MET A 1 0.88 -84.05 7.76
N ILE A 2 0.75 -82.85 8.32
CA ILE A 2 0.37 -81.63 7.60
C ILE A 2 1.67 -80.83 7.40
N SER A 3 1.94 -80.44 6.15
CA SER A 3 3.22 -79.87 5.72
C SER A 3 3.39 -78.42 6.21
N PRO A 4 4.55 -78.03 6.80
CA PRO A 4 4.73 -76.73 7.46
C PRO A 4 4.92 -75.54 6.52
N VAL A 5 4.90 -75.74 5.20
CA VAL A 5 5.27 -74.70 4.21
C VAL A 5 4.12 -73.74 3.89
N ALA A 6 2.87 -74.11 4.19
CA ALA A 6 1.69 -73.32 3.80
C ALA A 6 1.32 -72.18 4.78
N PHE A 7 1.91 -72.11 5.97
CA PHE A 7 1.55 -71.11 6.98
C PHE A 7 2.38 -69.82 6.94
N VAL A 8 3.50 -69.79 6.22
CA VAL A 8 4.41 -68.63 6.22
C VAL A 8 4.00 -67.55 5.19
N SER A 9 3.32 -67.92 4.11
CA SER A 9 2.91 -66.93 3.08
C SER A 9 1.68 -66.09 3.43
N ALA A 10 0.85 -66.52 4.39
CA ALA A 10 -0.36 -65.78 4.76
C ALA A 10 -0.10 -64.63 5.75
N VAL A 11 1.04 -64.65 6.47
CA VAL A 11 1.38 -63.60 7.45
C VAL A 11 2.12 -62.43 6.79
N LEU A 12 2.80 -62.65 5.65
CA LEU A 12 3.55 -61.60 4.94
C LEU A 12 2.71 -60.72 4.01
N LEU A 13 1.45 -61.07 3.71
CA LEU A 13 0.54 -60.23 2.92
C LEU A 13 -0.45 -59.41 3.76
N ALA A 14 -0.52 -59.64 5.07
CA ALA A 14 -1.38 -58.87 5.97
C ALA A 14 -0.72 -57.61 6.57
N PHE A 15 0.60 -57.46 6.44
CA PHE A 15 1.33 -56.29 6.95
C PHE A 15 1.52 -55.16 5.92
N SER A 16 1.16 -55.36 4.65
CA SER A 16 1.39 -54.37 3.58
C SER A 16 0.24 -53.38 3.39
N ALA A 17 -0.86 -53.49 4.13
CA ALA A 17 -2.09 -52.73 3.89
C ALA A 17 -2.36 -51.58 4.86
N LEU A 18 -1.43 -51.23 5.76
CA LEU A 18 -1.69 -50.26 6.83
C LEU A 18 -0.58 -49.20 7.01
N THR A 19 -0.18 -48.51 5.94
CA THR A 19 0.58 -47.24 6.08
C THR A 19 0.27 -46.25 4.94
N VAL A 20 -1.01 -45.93 4.71
CA VAL A 20 -1.36 -44.67 4.04
C VAL A 20 -1.70 -43.66 5.15
N LEU A 21 -0.67 -43.06 5.72
CA LEU A 21 -0.81 -41.90 6.61
C LEU A 21 -1.32 -40.70 5.78
N PRO A 22 -2.31 -39.93 6.26
CA PRO A 22 -2.84 -38.78 5.55
C PRO A 22 -1.86 -37.61 5.65
N THR A 23 -1.08 -37.35 4.60
CA THR A 23 -0.21 -36.16 4.51
C THR A 23 -0.97 -34.89 4.09
N SER A 24 -2.30 -34.95 3.95
CA SER A 24 -3.11 -33.89 3.36
C SER A 24 -3.43 -32.71 4.29
N THR A 25 -3.23 -32.84 5.61
CA THR A 25 -3.62 -31.80 6.57
C THR A 25 -2.65 -30.62 6.61
N LEU A 26 -1.35 -30.85 6.41
CA LEU A 26 -0.33 -29.79 6.54
C LEU A 26 -0.36 -28.76 5.39
N ALA A 27 -0.76 -29.15 4.19
CA ALA A 27 -0.76 -28.24 3.03
C ALA A 27 -1.88 -27.20 3.09
N ALA A 28 -3.06 -27.57 3.62
CA ALA A 28 -4.19 -26.66 3.79
C ALA A 28 -3.88 -25.56 4.82
N ASP A 29 -3.16 -25.91 5.89
CA ASP A 29 -2.76 -24.97 6.95
C ASP A 29 -1.73 -23.95 6.44
N ILE A 30 -0.81 -24.33 5.56
CA ILE A 30 0.18 -23.40 4.97
C ILE A 30 -0.49 -22.41 4.02
N SER A 31 -1.40 -22.88 3.18
CA SER A 31 -2.12 -22.02 2.22
C SER A 31 -3.02 -21.00 2.93
N THR A 32 -3.72 -21.43 3.99
CA THR A 32 -4.53 -20.52 4.81
C THR A 32 -3.67 -19.53 5.59
N TYR A 33 -2.49 -19.94 6.07
CA TYR A 33 -1.54 -19.03 6.71
C TYR A 33 -1.02 -17.94 5.75
N GLN A 34 -0.56 -18.32 4.54
CA GLN A 34 -0.07 -17.37 3.54
C GLN A 34 -1.15 -16.38 3.09
N SER A 35 -2.35 -16.86 2.75
CA SER A 35 -3.46 -15.98 2.34
C SER A 35 -3.88 -15.01 3.45
N ASN A 36 -3.80 -15.42 4.72
CA ASN A 36 -4.04 -14.54 5.85
C ASN A 36 -2.94 -13.47 6.02
N LEU A 37 -1.68 -13.80 5.73
CA LEU A 37 -0.60 -12.81 5.74
C LEU A 37 -0.74 -11.82 4.58
N GLU A 38 -0.98 -12.31 3.37
CA GLU A 38 -1.21 -11.47 2.19
C GLU A 38 -2.30 -10.46 2.44
N ARG A 39 -3.45 -10.91 2.95
CA ARG A 39 -4.56 -10.02 3.30
C ARG A 39 -4.18 -8.96 4.33
N ARG A 40 -3.29 -9.27 5.28
CA ARG A 40 -2.88 -8.29 6.31
C ARG A 40 -1.95 -7.22 5.74
N TYR A 41 -0.96 -7.62 4.95
CA TYR A 41 0.01 -6.68 4.39
C TYR A 41 -0.50 -5.91 3.17
N SER A 42 -1.52 -6.44 2.49
CA SER A 42 -2.22 -5.74 1.40
C SER A 42 -3.31 -4.79 1.88
N MET A 43 -3.65 -4.82 3.18
CA MET A 43 -4.64 -3.90 3.75
C MET A 43 -3.95 -2.75 4.48
N PRO A 44 -4.48 -1.53 4.39
CA PRO A 44 -3.92 -0.40 5.10
C PRO A 44 -4.09 -0.58 6.61
N HIS A 45 -3.06 -0.19 7.37
CA HIS A 45 -3.08 -0.21 8.84
C HIS A 45 -3.24 1.19 9.43
N SER A 46 -3.54 1.23 10.73
CA SER A 46 -3.73 2.46 11.52
C SER A 46 -2.68 2.58 12.61
N LEU A 47 -2.20 3.79 12.86
CA LEU A 47 -1.33 4.19 13.96
C LEU A 47 -2.09 4.33 15.30
N GLY A 48 -3.41 4.14 15.29
CA GLY A 48 -4.30 4.25 16.44
C GLY A 48 -5.00 5.60 16.56
N ASP A 49 -6.13 5.62 17.26
CA ASP A 49 -7.01 6.80 17.34
C ASP A 49 -6.40 8.00 18.07
N ASN A 50 -5.39 7.75 18.90
CA ASN A 50 -4.68 8.78 19.66
C ASN A 50 -3.46 9.34 18.90
N TYR A 51 -3.16 8.85 17.70
CA TYR A 51 -2.04 9.35 16.93
C TYR A 51 -2.43 10.66 16.24
N GLN A 52 -1.75 11.74 16.64
CA GLN A 52 -1.94 13.06 16.04
C GLN A 52 -0.65 13.47 15.34
N PHE A 53 -0.76 13.77 14.05
CA PHE A 53 0.35 14.33 13.28
C PHE A 53 0.68 15.74 13.79
N ASP A 54 1.95 16.00 14.14
CA ASP A 54 2.40 17.34 14.52
C ASP A 54 2.68 18.17 13.26
N LEU A 55 2.23 19.42 13.23
CA LEU A 55 2.52 20.35 12.15
C LEU A 55 4.03 20.59 11.97
N ARG A 56 4.82 20.39 13.04
CA ARG A 56 6.29 20.46 12.99
C ARG A 56 6.92 19.30 12.22
N ASP A 57 6.20 18.20 12.04
CA ASP A 57 6.64 17.04 11.24
C ASP A 57 6.40 17.28 9.73
N GLY A 58 6.20 18.52 9.31
CA GLY A 58 6.05 18.89 7.90
C GLY A 58 4.66 18.60 7.32
N TRP A 59 3.63 18.45 8.15
CA TRP A 59 2.27 18.26 7.70
C TRP A 59 1.63 19.57 7.24
N GLN A 60 1.36 19.69 5.94
CA GLN A 60 0.40 20.64 5.39
C GLN A 60 -0.63 19.90 4.54
N SER A 61 -1.92 20.09 4.83
CA SER A 61 -2.99 19.71 3.94
C SER A 61 -2.98 20.66 2.74
N ILE A 62 -2.26 20.28 1.68
CA ILE A 62 -2.22 21.08 0.45
C ILE A 62 -3.38 20.64 -0.42
N ASN A 63 -4.23 21.59 -0.83
CA ASN A 63 -5.24 21.34 -1.86
C ASN A 63 -4.52 21.00 -3.17
N VAL A 64 -4.71 19.78 -3.67
CA VAL A 64 -3.98 19.16 -4.80
C VAL A 64 -4.04 20.01 -6.08
N THR A 65 -5.10 20.81 -6.27
CA THR A 65 -5.18 21.75 -7.40
C THR A 65 -4.09 22.83 -7.40
N ASN A 66 -3.45 23.08 -6.25
CA ASN A 66 -2.36 24.03 -6.10
C ASN A 66 -0.97 23.39 -6.32
N LEU A 67 -0.87 22.15 -6.81
CA LEU A 67 0.42 21.52 -7.13
C LEU A 67 0.92 21.82 -8.55
N GLN A 68 0.12 22.49 -9.39
CA GLN A 68 0.53 22.85 -10.76
C GLN A 68 1.80 23.71 -10.81
N TYR A 69 2.09 24.51 -9.79
CA TYR A 69 3.33 25.32 -9.77
C TYR A 69 4.60 24.49 -9.51
N LYS A 70 4.47 23.27 -8.97
CA LYS A 70 5.62 22.38 -8.69
C LYS A 70 5.88 21.38 -9.82
N TYR A 71 4.85 21.01 -10.57
CA TYR A 71 4.95 20.07 -11.71
C TYR A 71 4.25 20.63 -12.95
N SER A 72 4.59 21.86 -13.32
CA SER A 72 4.27 22.35 -14.65
C SER A 72 5.03 21.48 -15.65
N ARG A 73 4.38 20.44 -16.21
CA ARG A 73 4.84 19.85 -17.45
C ARG A 73 4.89 21.00 -18.44
N SER A 74 6.08 21.49 -18.76
CA SER A 74 6.28 22.33 -19.93
C SER A 74 5.88 21.47 -21.11
N VAL A 75 4.64 21.62 -21.57
CA VAL A 75 4.21 21.16 -22.88
C VAL A 75 4.91 22.08 -23.86
N THR A 76 6.21 21.88 -24.06
CA THR A 76 6.87 22.23 -25.32
C THR A 76 6.34 21.24 -26.34
N GLN A 77 5.12 21.53 -26.79
CA GLN A 77 4.73 21.68 -28.17
C GLN A 77 5.71 21.13 -29.23
N ASP A 78 5.95 19.81 -29.23
CA ASP A 78 6.41 19.10 -30.42
C ASP A 78 5.20 18.89 -31.34
N ALA A 79 4.74 19.98 -31.92
CA ALA A 79 3.78 19.98 -33.01
C ALA A 79 4.35 20.84 -34.14
N HIS A 80 4.98 20.14 -35.09
CA HIS A 80 4.97 20.46 -36.52
C HIS A 80 5.27 21.91 -36.93
N GLU A 81 6.50 22.19 -37.35
CA GLU A 81 6.78 23.35 -38.21
C GLU A 81 7.53 22.94 -39.47
N SER A 82 6.76 22.61 -40.51
CA SER A 82 7.16 22.77 -41.91
C SER A 82 6.76 24.18 -42.35
N SER A 83 7.70 25.12 -42.32
CA SER A 83 7.48 26.52 -42.71
C SER A 83 8.01 26.78 -44.13
N TYR A 84 7.09 27.06 -45.06
CA TYR A 84 7.33 27.83 -46.28
C TYR A 84 6.17 28.81 -46.48
N LYS A 85 6.52 30.12 -46.49
CA LYS A 85 5.79 31.31 -46.99
C LYS A 85 4.58 31.77 -46.15
N LYS A 86 4.24 33.06 -46.03
CA LYS A 86 4.82 34.39 -46.36
C LYS A 86 3.88 35.42 -45.68
N ALA A 87 4.45 36.56 -45.31
CA ALA A 87 3.88 37.73 -44.62
C ALA A 87 2.52 38.27 -45.10
N GLU A 88 1.75 38.85 -44.16
CA GLU A 88 1.01 40.15 -44.19
C GLU A 88 0.20 40.26 -42.85
N ASP A 89 0.60 41.11 -41.89
CA ASP A 89 0.27 42.53 -41.65
C ASP A 89 -1.02 42.84 -40.82
N ILE A 90 -0.81 43.30 -39.55
CA ILE A 90 -1.52 44.39 -38.79
C ILE A 90 -2.96 44.13 -38.23
N PRO A 91 -3.41 44.65 -37.04
CA PRO A 91 -2.76 44.92 -35.75
C PRO A 91 -3.59 44.52 -34.49
N ALA A 92 -2.95 44.70 -33.33
CA ALA A 92 -3.48 44.61 -31.97
C ALA A 92 -4.77 45.41 -31.67
N ARG A 93 -5.65 44.82 -30.84
CA ARG A 93 -6.60 45.56 -30.01
C ARG A 93 -6.65 45.03 -28.57
N HIS A 94 -6.28 45.92 -27.66
CA HIS A 94 -6.60 45.89 -26.24
C HIS A 94 -8.11 45.73 -25.99
N SER A 95 -8.49 44.92 -25.00
CA SER A 95 -9.68 45.20 -24.19
C SER A 95 -9.35 45.12 -22.70
N LYS A 96 -9.69 46.21 -22.01
CA LYS A 96 -9.56 46.40 -20.57
C LYS A 96 -10.78 45.82 -19.86
N ARG A 97 -10.52 45.14 -18.74
CA ARG A 97 -11.11 45.37 -17.40
C ARG A 97 -12.64 45.54 -17.30
N ALA A 98 -13.30 44.64 -16.57
CA ALA A 98 -14.46 44.99 -15.74
C ALA A 98 -14.56 44.10 -14.50
N SER A 99 -14.26 44.72 -13.37
CA SER A 99 -14.54 44.29 -12.00
C SER A 99 -16.01 44.52 -11.64
N LYS A 100 -16.72 43.54 -11.06
CA LYS A 100 -17.90 43.73 -10.18
C LYS A 100 -17.92 42.59 -9.15
N LYS A 101 -17.51 42.84 -7.90
CA LYS A 101 -18.26 43.36 -6.73
C LYS A 101 -19.15 42.31 -6.05
N ALA A 102 -18.81 42.09 -4.78
CA ALA A 102 -19.41 41.20 -3.80
C ALA A 102 -20.88 41.50 -3.50
N SER A 103 -21.60 40.46 -3.03
CA SER A 103 -22.73 40.60 -2.12
C SER A 103 -22.72 39.49 -1.08
N LYS A 104 -22.48 39.89 0.17
CA LYS A 104 -22.76 39.15 1.40
C LYS A 104 -24.27 38.91 1.51
N LYS A 105 -24.69 37.71 1.92
CA LYS A 105 -25.92 37.53 2.68
C LYS A 105 -25.67 36.63 3.89
N LYS A 106 -26.22 37.07 5.01
CA LYS A 106 -26.05 36.65 6.39
C LYS A 106 -27.39 36.05 6.85
N GLY A 107 -27.35 35.09 7.77
CA GLY A 107 -28.52 34.55 8.51
C GLY A 107 -28.80 33.09 8.16
N GLN A 108 -29.15 32.20 9.08
CA GLN A 108 -29.46 32.34 10.50
C GLN A 108 -29.42 30.94 11.12
N LYS A 109 -28.96 30.90 12.37
CA LYS A 109 -28.78 29.74 13.25
C LYS A 109 -30.16 29.32 13.79
N THR A 110 -30.54 28.05 13.67
CA THR A 110 -31.62 27.44 14.49
C THR A 110 -31.15 26.10 15.03
N THR A 111 -30.99 26.09 16.35
CA THR A 111 -30.75 24.94 17.21
C THR A 111 -32.08 24.25 17.52
N SER A 112 -32.18 22.95 17.27
CA SER A 112 -33.26 22.12 17.80
C SER A 112 -32.65 20.95 18.56
N LYS A 113 -32.62 21.07 19.89
CA LYS A 113 -32.42 19.96 20.82
C LYS A 113 -33.69 19.11 20.81
N VAL A 114 -33.57 17.81 20.56
CA VAL A 114 -34.57 16.82 21.01
C VAL A 114 -33.82 15.74 21.78
N SER A 115 -34.16 15.69 23.06
CA SER A 115 -33.77 14.69 24.05
C SER A 115 -34.78 13.55 23.98
N HIS A 116 -34.32 12.32 23.78
CA HIS A 116 -35.06 11.13 24.21
C HIS A 116 -34.15 10.28 25.09
N ASN A 117 -34.44 10.34 26.38
CA ASN A 117 -33.98 9.40 27.39
C ASN A 117 -35.01 8.27 27.46
N SER A 118 -34.57 7.01 27.42
CA SER A 118 -35.40 5.86 27.78
C SER A 118 -34.52 4.72 28.26
N THR A 119 -34.46 4.59 29.58
CA THR A 119 -33.95 3.44 30.32
C THR A 119 -35.03 2.34 30.38
N SER A 120 -34.59 1.11 30.66
CA SER A 120 -35.33 -0.12 31.01
C SER A 120 -35.61 -1.07 29.82
N ASN A 121 -35.47 -2.40 29.88
CA ASN A 121 -35.23 -3.33 30.99
C ASN A 121 -34.81 -4.73 30.43
N ALA A 122 -34.25 -5.56 31.33
CA ALA A 122 -34.39 -7.02 31.43
C ALA A 122 -33.63 -7.99 30.48
N VAL A 123 -32.58 -8.59 31.06
CA VAL A 123 -32.25 -10.04 31.15
C VAL A 123 -33.02 -11.01 30.24
N THR A 124 -32.27 -11.71 29.39
CA THR A 124 -32.50 -13.15 29.15
C THR A 124 -31.21 -13.89 28.87
N LYS A 125 -31.08 -15.00 29.59
CA LYS A 125 -30.04 -16.03 29.58
C LYS A 125 -30.03 -16.74 28.22
N GLY A 126 -28.88 -16.82 27.55
CA GLY A 126 -28.74 -17.52 26.27
C GLY A 126 -27.28 -17.89 25.97
N GLN A 127 -26.97 -19.16 26.18
CA GLN A 127 -25.88 -19.99 25.65
C GLN A 127 -24.55 -19.33 25.20
N SER A 128 -23.49 -19.75 25.90
CA SER A 128 -22.09 -19.56 25.53
C SER A 128 -21.78 -20.16 24.16
N VAL A 129 -21.48 -19.28 23.22
CA VAL A 129 -20.67 -19.57 22.02
C VAL A 129 -19.55 -18.54 21.97
N SER A 130 -18.71 -18.55 23.01
CA SER A 130 -17.65 -17.57 23.21
C SER A 130 -16.31 -18.24 23.48
N ASP A 131 -15.93 -19.22 22.66
CA ASP A 131 -14.58 -19.81 22.72
C ASP A 131 -13.84 -19.83 21.37
N ALA A 132 -14.48 -19.43 20.27
CA ALA A 132 -13.81 -19.33 18.95
C ALA A 132 -13.38 -17.90 18.57
N ALA A 133 -13.93 -16.86 19.20
CA ALA A 133 -13.64 -15.46 18.86
C ALA A 133 -12.45 -14.88 19.65
N SER A 134 -12.11 -15.45 20.81
CA SER A 134 -11.00 -14.97 21.66
C SER A 134 -9.62 -15.45 21.19
N GLY A 135 -9.55 -16.55 20.43
CA GLY A 135 -8.30 -17.08 19.87
C GLY A 135 -7.74 -16.28 18.70
N ILE A 136 -8.59 -15.50 18.01
CA ILE A 136 -8.19 -14.70 16.83
C ILE A 136 -7.62 -13.35 17.25
N LEU A 137 -8.12 -12.76 18.34
CA LEU A 137 -7.68 -11.45 18.84
C LEU A 137 -6.31 -11.48 19.54
N GLY A 138 -5.92 -12.63 20.11
CA GLY A 138 -4.59 -12.82 20.70
C GLY A 138 -3.46 -12.97 19.66
N SER A 139 -3.76 -13.59 18.51
CA SER A 139 -2.78 -13.85 17.44
C SER A 139 -2.58 -12.68 16.47
N VAL A 140 -3.52 -11.72 16.41
CA VAL A 140 -3.34 -10.50 15.59
C VAL A 140 -2.33 -9.52 16.19
N LYS A 141 -2.19 -9.47 17.52
CA LYS A 141 -1.25 -8.55 18.17
C LYS A 141 0.21 -8.94 17.95
N ASN A 142 0.52 -10.24 17.92
CA ASN A 142 1.88 -10.76 17.73
C ASN A 142 2.37 -10.74 16.27
N ILE A 143 1.48 -10.59 15.29
CA ILE A 143 1.85 -10.64 13.86
C ILE A 143 1.91 -9.23 13.24
N VAL A 144 1.17 -8.26 13.79
CA VAL A 144 1.39 -6.82 13.49
C VAL A 144 2.78 -6.35 13.97
N ASP A 145 3.45 -7.13 14.82
CA ASP A 145 4.84 -6.92 15.23
C ASP A 145 5.90 -7.39 14.21
N SER A 146 5.51 -7.96 13.06
CA SER A 146 6.45 -8.53 12.08
C SER A 146 7.23 -7.48 11.28
N ILE A 147 6.59 -6.37 10.89
CA ILE A 147 7.21 -5.20 10.26
C ILE A 147 6.96 -4.02 11.17
N LYS A 148 8.03 -3.36 11.60
CA LYS A 148 7.97 -2.22 12.52
C LYS A 148 8.51 -0.99 11.84
N ALA A 149 7.72 0.07 11.83
CA ALA A 149 8.19 1.36 11.39
C ALA A 149 9.21 1.93 12.40
N ILE A 150 10.29 2.52 11.87
CA ILE A 150 11.44 3.01 12.62
C ILE A 150 11.82 4.42 12.15
N GLY A 151 12.34 5.22 13.09
CA GLY A 151 12.71 6.61 12.82
C GLY A 151 11.53 7.56 12.77
N ASN A 152 11.82 8.81 12.39
CA ASN A 152 10.84 9.88 12.33
C ASN A 152 10.17 9.89 10.95
N PRO A 153 8.86 10.18 10.89
CA PRO A 153 8.16 10.38 9.63
C PRO A 153 8.66 11.64 8.93
N GLU A 154 8.73 11.59 7.61
CA GLU A 154 9.08 12.70 6.75
C GLU A 154 8.12 12.83 5.56
N PRO A 155 7.81 14.06 5.11
CA PRO A 155 6.92 14.27 3.98
C PRO A 155 7.60 13.88 2.66
N VAL A 156 6.91 13.07 1.87
CA VAL A 156 7.33 12.65 0.53
C VAL A 156 6.19 12.81 -0.48
N THR A 157 6.52 13.06 -1.74
CA THR A 157 5.55 12.99 -2.83
C THR A 157 5.39 11.54 -3.26
N ILE A 158 4.15 11.09 -3.49
CA ILE A 158 3.88 9.77 -4.06
C ILE A 158 3.06 9.86 -5.35
N THR A 159 3.37 8.95 -6.25
CA THR A 159 2.61 8.66 -7.49
C THR A 159 2.44 7.16 -7.63
N TRP A 160 1.89 6.71 -8.75
CA TRP A 160 1.83 5.30 -9.06
C TRP A 160 2.19 4.98 -10.51
N TYR A 161 2.66 3.75 -10.70
CA TYR A 161 3.05 3.15 -11.98
C TYR A 161 2.49 1.73 -12.11
N THR A 162 2.46 1.21 -13.34
CA THR A 162 1.76 -0.04 -13.70
C THR A 162 2.31 -0.63 -15.00
N GLY A 163 1.95 -1.89 -15.28
CA GLY A 163 2.18 -2.50 -16.58
C GLY A 163 3.66 -2.67 -16.92
N HIS A 164 4.10 -2.13 -18.06
CA HIS A 164 5.47 -2.35 -18.55
C HIS A 164 6.52 -1.61 -17.71
N ASP A 165 6.13 -0.56 -16.99
CA ASP A 165 7.02 0.19 -16.09
C ASP A 165 7.43 -0.65 -14.87
N LEU A 166 6.77 -1.79 -14.64
CA LEU A 166 7.12 -2.72 -13.57
C LEU A 166 8.29 -3.64 -13.95
N LEU A 167 8.66 -3.72 -15.23
CA LEU A 167 9.66 -4.67 -15.71
C LEU A 167 11.08 -4.20 -15.41
N ASN A 168 11.95 -5.17 -15.07
CA ASN A 168 13.37 -4.97 -14.82
C ASN A 168 13.70 -3.99 -13.66
N PRO A 169 13.20 -4.27 -12.44
CA PRO A 169 13.46 -3.42 -11.28
C PRO A 169 14.95 -3.22 -11.02
N SER A 170 15.38 -1.97 -10.84
CA SER A 170 16.79 -1.56 -10.81
C SER A 170 17.59 -2.07 -9.62
N CYS A 171 16.93 -2.55 -8.56
CA CYS A 171 17.65 -3.00 -7.36
C CYS A 171 18.38 -4.33 -7.57
N TRP A 172 18.02 -5.11 -8.58
CA TRP A 172 18.76 -6.32 -8.97
C TRP A 172 19.61 -6.05 -10.21
N SER A 173 20.81 -6.62 -10.25
CA SER A 173 21.68 -6.59 -11.44
C SER A 173 21.13 -7.45 -12.58
N SER A 174 20.46 -8.56 -12.24
CA SER A 174 19.82 -9.48 -13.18
C SER A 174 18.46 -9.90 -12.62
N PRO A 175 17.40 -9.09 -12.78
CA PRO A 175 16.09 -9.37 -12.21
C PRO A 175 15.44 -10.59 -12.87
N THR A 176 15.10 -11.59 -12.06
CA THR A 176 14.26 -12.74 -12.46
C THR A 176 12.79 -12.57 -12.04
N TRP A 177 12.51 -11.46 -11.36
CA TRP A 177 11.21 -11.10 -10.83
C TRP A 177 10.91 -9.65 -11.16
N SER A 178 9.63 -9.33 -11.31
CA SER A 178 9.15 -7.96 -11.49
C SER A 178 7.87 -7.80 -10.66
N PRO A 179 7.65 -6.63 -10.03
CA PRO A 179 6.40 -6.36 -9.36
C PRO A 179 5.21 -6.47 -10.31
N THR A 180 4.04 -6.75 -9.77
CA THR A 180 2.76 -6.65 -10.48
C THR A 180 1.97 -5.46 -9.97
N ASP A 181 0.82 -5.19 -10.59
CA ASP A 181 -0.10 -4.16 -10.10
C ASP A 181 -0.55 -4.42 -8.66
N GLU A 182 -0.54 -5.69 -8.22
CA GLU A 182 -0.93 -6.17 -6.90
C GLU A 182 0.22 -6.17 -5.88
N SER A 183 1.47 -6.01 -6.31
CA SER A 183 2.62 -5.96 -5.41
C SER A 183 2.57 -4.73 -4.49
N PHE A 184 3.28 -4.76 -3.37
CA PHE A 184 3.50 -3.62 -2.48
C PHE A 184 4.97 -3.20 -2.58
N ALA A 185 5.29 -2.63 -3.72
CA ALA A 185 6.63 -2.26 -4.11
C ALA A 185 6.67 -0.78 -4.51
N CYS A 186 7.87 -0.20 -4.51
CA CYS A 186 8.06 1.18 -4.92
C CYS A 186 9.39 1.40 -5.63
N ALA A 187 9.39 2.46 -6.45
CA ALA A 187 10.55 3.04 -7.07
C ALA A 187 10.87 4.40 -6.42
N LEU A 188 12.14 4.68 -6.16
CA LEU A 188 12.55 5.94 -5.52
C LEU A 188 13.28 6.84 -6.49
N THR A 189 13.12 8.16 -6.33
CA THR A 189 13.83 9.18 -7.15
C THR A 189 15.30 8.81 -7.32
N LEU A 190 15.78 8.75 -8.55
CA LEU A 190 17.13 8.29 -8.86
C LEU A 190 18.22 9.24 -8.32
N ASP A 191 18.03 10.54 -8.56
CA ASP A 191 19.07 11.55 -8.37
C ASP A 191 18.69 12.62 -7.34
N GLY A 192 19.69 13.12 -6.62
CA GLY A 192 19.56 14.30 -5.75
C GLY A 192 18.84 14.08 -4.41
N TRP A 193 18.38 12.86 -4.12
CA TRP A 193 17.88 12.49 -2.79
C TRP A 193 19.02 11.86 -1.97
N ALA A 194 19.71 12.68 -1.17
CA ALA A 194 20.95 12.29 -0.47
C ALA A 194 20.76 11.17 0.56
N ASP A 195 19.67 11.21 1.32
CA ASP A 195 19.32 10.27 2.40
C ASP A 195 18.28 9.22 1.97
N ARG A 196 18.17 8.97 0.66
CA ARG A 196 17.21 8.04 0.07
C ARG A 196 17.32 6.64 0.67
N PRO A 197 16.18 6.00 1.00
CA PRO A 197 16.19 4.60 1.42
C PRO A 197 16.87 3.69 0.40
N LYS A 198 17.64 2.72 0.90
CA LYS A 198 18.37 1.78 0.05
C LYS A 198 17.44 0.75 -0.55
N CYS A 199 17.87 0.17 -1.67
CA CYS A 199 17.26 -1.02 -2.25
C CYS A 199 16.96 -2.09 -1.20
N PHE A 200 15.82 -2.74 -1.38
CA PHE A 200 15.28 -3.83 -0.57
C PHE A 200 14.84 -3.48 0.84
N LYS A 201 14.95 -2.22 1.26
CA LYS A 201 14.41 -1.75 2.53
C LYS A 201 12.91 -1.53 2.44
N PHE A 202 12.26 -1.69 3.60
CA PHE A 202 10.85 -1.42 3.75
C PHE A 202 10.61 0.01 4.20
N LEU A 203 9.50 0.56 3.75
CA LEU A 203 9.00 1.88 4.08
C LEU A 203 7.58 1.76 4.60
N GLU A 204 7.25 2.53 5.62
CA GLU A 204 5.86 2.81 5.98
C GLU A 204 5.46 4.14 5.35
N LEU A 205 4.35 4.15 4.61
CA LEU A 205 3.78 5.35 4.01
C LEU A 205 2.38 5.57 4.58
N CYS A 206 2.10 6.76 5.10
CA CYS A 206 0.83 7.12 5.73
C CYS A 206 0.23 8.38 5.10
N ASN A 207 -0.96 8.25 4.52
CA ASN A 207 -1.75 9.41 4.05
C ASN A 207 -2.52 10.05 5.22
N THR A 208 -3.10 9.22 6.08
CA THR A 208 -3.71 9.62 7.35
C THR A 208 -3.22 8.70 8.46
N PRO A 209 -3.46 8.99 9.76
CA PRO A 209 -3.07 8.08 10.81
C PRO A 209 -3.75 6.71 10.69
N GLN A 210 -4.86 6.62 9.96
CA GLN A 210 -5.63 5.39 9.76
C GLN A 210 -5.36 4.70 8.41
N LYS A 211 -4.55 5.31 7.54
CA LYS A 211 -4.25 4.80 6.21
C LYS A 211 -2.74 4.79 6.00
N CYS A 212 -2.13 3.70 6.43
CA CYS A 212 -0.71 3.42 6.24
C CYS A 212 -0.50 2.11 5.48
N VAL A 213 0.60 1.98 4.76
CA VAL A 213 1.01 0.74 4.08
C VAL A 213 2.51 0.51 4.23
N PHE A 214 2.91 -0.75 4.19
CA PHE A 214 4.32 -1.13 4.07
C PHE A 214 4.66 -1.51 2.64
N VAL A 215 5.67 -0.85 2.07
CA VAL A 215 6.16 -1.13 0.72
C VAL A 215 7.65 -1.42 0.73
N ARG A 216 8.11 -2.21 -0.23
CA ARG A 216 9.53 -2.50 -0.41
C ARG A 216 10.12 -1.68 -1.54
N VAL A 217 11.32 -1.13 -1.33
CA VAL A 217 12.10 -0.46 -2.37
C VAL A 217 12.68 -1.51 -3.29
N VAL A 218 12.23 -1.54 -4.54
CA VAL A 218 12.70 -2.52 -5.54
C VAL A 218 13.27 -1.86 -6.79
N ASP A 219 13.04 -0.57 -6.98
CA ASP A 219 13.39 0.10 -8.22
C ASP A 219 13.79 1.57 -8.01
N SER A 220 14.27 2.20 -9.08
CA SER A 220 14.57 3.62 -9.14
C SER A 220 13.67 4.32 -10.15
N CYS A 221 13.02 5.38 -9.71
CA CYS A 221 12.15 6.19 -10.54
C CYS A 221 12.98 7.21 -11.33
N ALA A 222 13.23 6.92 -12.61
CA ALA A 222 13.90 7.84 -13.54
C ALA A 222 13.01 9.00 -14.00
N GLY A 223 11.67 8.83 -13.94
CA GLY A 223 10.71 9.88 -14.27
C GLY A 223 10.46 10.89 -13.14
N CYS A 224 10.96 10.61 -11.93
CA CYS A 224 10.80 11.46 -10.76
C CYS A 224 11.74 12.67 -10.84
N ALA A 225 11.27 13.83 -10.36
CA ALA A 225 12.05 15.06 -10.45
C ALA A 225 13.38 14.93 -9.66
N PRO A 226 14.54 15.24 -10.26
CA PRO A 226 15.81 15.21 -9.55
C PRO A 226 15.80 16.10 -8.30
N GLY A 227 16.38 15.61 -7.20
CA GLY A 227 16.40 16.32 -5.92
C GLY A 227 15.10 16.26 -5.13
N SER A 228 14.06 15.58 -5.63
CA SER A 228 12.79 15.43 -4.92
C SER A 228 12.79 14.16 -4.05
N LYS A 229 12.06 14.22 -2.92
CA LYS A 229 11.69 13.03 -2.14
C LYS A 229 10.42 12.43 -2.72
N HIS A 230 10.58 11.67 -3.82
CA HIS A 230 9.47 11.06 -4.55
C HIS A 230 9.54 9.54 -4.49
N VAL A 231 8.42 8.92 -4.10
CA VAL A 231 8.20 7.47 -4.05
C VAL A 231 7.09 7.10 -5.05
N ASP A 232 7.44 6.44 -6.13
CA ASP A 232 6.47 5.95 -7.11
C ASP A 232 6.02 4.56 -6.70
N LEU A 233 4.72 4.34 -6.57
CA LEU A 233 4.14 3.13 -5.98
C LEU A 233 3.54 2.22 -7.04
N THR A 234 3.54 0.91 -6.78
CA THR A 234 2.64 0.02 -7.51
C THR A 234 1.17 0.42 -7.29
N LYS A 235 0.32 0.11 -8.27
CA LYS A 235 -1.09 0.49 -8.26
C LYS A 235 -1.84 0.09 -6.98
N ALA A 236 -1.67 -1.15 -6.50
CA ALA A 236 -2.33 -1.62 -5.29
C ALA A 236 -1.87 -0.86 -4.03
N ALA A 237 -0.56 -0.62 -3.89
CA ALA A 237 -0.01 0.14 -2.78
C ALA A 237 -0.54 1.58 -2.75
N PHE A 238 -0.59 2.26 -3.89
CA PHE A 238 -1.17 3.60 -3.97
C PHE A 238 -2.66 3.60 -3.64
N SER A 239 -3.43 2.66 -4.22
CA SER A 239 -4.87 2.57 -4.03
C SER A 239 -5.29 2.31 -2.57
N SER A 240 -4.36 1.75 -1.78
CA SER A 240 -4.56 1.53 -0.34
C SER A 240 -4.46 2.83 0.47
N LEU A 241 -3.81 3.86 -0.08
CA LEU A 241 -3.64 5.18 0.54
C LEU A 241 -4.64 6.22 0.02
N ALA A 242 -4.94 6.21 -1.28
CA ALA A 242 -5.73 7.23 -1.97
C ALA A 242 -6.42 6.68 -3.24
N ASP A 243 -7.35 7.44 -3.81
CA ASP A 243 -7.93 7.10 -5.11
C ASP A 243 -6.91 7.31 -6.24
N LEU A 244 -6.81 6.38 -7.19
CA LEU A 244 -5.86 6.47 -8.32
C LEU A 244 -6.01 7.77 -9.13
N ALA A 245 -7.22 8.35 -9.19
CA ALA A 245 -7.51 9.60 -9.88
C ALA A 245 -6.89 10.82 -9.19
N GLU A 246 -6.49 10.72 -7.91
CA GLU A 246 -5.69 11.77 -7.27
C GLU A 246 -4.32 11.91 -7.95
N GLY A 247 -3.74 10.78 -8.38
CA GLY A 247 -2.52 10.68 -9.17
C GLY A 247 -1.23 11.05 -8.44
N VAL A 248 -1.24 12.14 -7.66
CA VAL A 248 -0.10 12.68 -6.91
C VAL A 248 -0.59 13.17 -5.56
N LEU A 249 0.07 12.75 -4.48
CA LEU A 249 -0.19 13.28 -3.14
C LEU A 249 1.08 13.39 -2.31
N THR A 250 1.00 14.15 -1.22
CA THR A 250 2.06 14.19 -0.20
C THR A 250 1.62 13.34 0.97
N VAL A 251 2.42 12.33 1.31
CA VAL A 251 2.20 11.43 2.45
C VAL A 251 3.44 11.44 3.32
N GLN A 252 3.38 10.71 4.42
CA GLN A 252 4.52 10.60 5.31
C GLN A 252 5.14 9.23 5.31
N MET A 253 6.45 9.25 5.14
CA MET A 253 7.28 8.09 4.98
C MET A 253 8.18 7.95 6.19
N ARG A 254 8.39 6.73 6.65
CA ARG A 254 9.52 6.38 7.50
C ARG A 254 10.05 5.01 7.11
N GLN A 255 11.27 4.70 7.54
CA GLN A 255 11.82 3.37 7.32
C GLN A 255 11.03 2.34 8.12
N ALA A 256 11.11 1.08 7.71
CA ALA A 256 10.55 -0.05 8.44
C ALA A 256 11.52 -1.24 8.45
N THR A 257 11.38 -2.11 9.44
CA THR A 257 12.14 -3.35 9.53
C THR A 257 11.71 -4.35 8.45
N ASP A 258 12.55 -5.34 8.18
CA ASP A 258 12.14 -6.47 7.35
C ASP A 258 11.08 -7.30 8.09
N PRO A 259 10.16 -7.98 7.38
CA PRO A 259 9.24 -8.94 7.98
C PRO A 259 10.01 -10.07 8.67
N GLN A 260 9.82 -10.20 9.99
CA GLN A 260 10.50 -11.24 10.79
C GLN A 260 10.05 -12.65 10.41
N GLU A 261 8.79 -12.81 10.06
CA GLU A 261 8.18 -14.06 9.61
C GLU A 261 7.26 -13.79 8.41
N GLY A 262 6.95 -14.82 7.64
CA GLY A 262 5.90 -14.71 6.62
C GLY A 262 6.28 -13.90 5.39
N TRP A 263 7.47 -14.13 4.82
CA TRP A 263 7.88 -13.47 3.58
C TRP A 263 6.92 -13.79 2.42
N LEU A 264 6.44 -12.75 1.73
CA LEU A 264 5.51 -12.85 0.62
C LEU A 264 6.19 -12.40 -0.68
N GLU A 265 6.65 -13.37 -1.48
CA GLU A 265 7.38 -13.09 -2.72
C GLU A 265 6.51 -12.45 -3.80
N ASN A 266 5.23 -12.81 -3.88
CA ASN A 266 4.27 -12.13 -4.76
C ASN A 266 4.06 -10.65 -4.39
N LEU A 267 4.12 -10.33 -3.10
CA LEU A 267 3.87 -8.98 -2.61
C LEU A 267 5.12 -8.10 -2.70
N TRP A 268 6.29 -8.64 -2.36
CA TRP A 268 7.52 -7.86 -2.18
C TRP A 268 8.70 -8.34 -3.03
N GLY A 269 8.54 -9.40 -3.80
CA GLY A 269 9.61 -10.03 -4.57
C GLY A 269 10.53 -10.92 -3.74
N PRO A 270 11.54 -11.53 -4.38
CA PRO A 270 12.45 -12.46 -3.71
C PRO A 270 13.18 -11.80 -2.55
N LYS A 271 13.40 -12.57 -1.48
CA LYS A 271 14.26 -12.14 -0.38
C LYS A 271 15.71 -12.14 -0.87
N VAL A 272 16.43 -11.07 -0.58
CA VAL A 272 17.87 -10.95 -0.82
C VAL A 272 18.57 -10.97 0.54
N ASN A 273 19.60 -11.80 0.63
CA ASN A 273 20.41 -11.99 1.83
C ASN A 273 21.59 -11.02 1.86
#